data_AF-A0A5K0XTN0-F1
#
_entry.id   AF-A0A5K0XTN0-F1
#
_cell.length_a   1.000
_cell.length_b   1.000
_cell.length_c   1.000
_cell.angle_alpha   90.00
_cell.angle_beta   90.00
_cell.angle_gamma   90.00
#
_symmetry.space_group_name_H-M   'P 1'
#
loop_
_entity.id
_entity.type
_entity.pdbx_description
1 polymer ?
#
loop_
_entity_poly.entity_id
_entity_poly.type
_entity_poly.pdbx_seq_one_letter_code
_entity_poly.pdbx_strand_id
1 'polypeptide(L)' 'IRIIERNCEIPHEGPFCDLMWSDPEEIETWAVSPRGAGWLFGSRVTSE' A
#
# COMPACT_ATOMS: atom_id res chain seq x y z
N ILE A 1 3.33 -2.43 -11.21
CA ILE A 1 4.71 -2.57 -10.66
C ILE A 1 5.83 -2.18 -11.65
N ARG A 2 5.92 -2.80 -12.85
CA ARG A 2 7.11 -2.67 -13.73
C ARG A 2 7.37 -1.29 -14.33
N ILE A 3 6.37 -0.40 -14.31
CA ILE A 3 6.46 0.95 -14.87
C ILE A 3 6.77 2.03 -13.81
N ILE A 4 6.96 1.63 -12.54
CA ILE A 4 7.26 2.57 -11.45
C ILE A 4 8.74 2.96 -11.54
N GLU A 5 9.03 4.26 -11.62
CA GLU A 5 10.37 4.80 -11.42
C GLU A 5 10.74 4.67 -9.93
N ARG A 6 11.74 3.85 -9.64
CA ARG A 6 12.09 3.43 -8.27
C ARG A 6 13.52 3.79 -7.86
N ASN A 7 14.25 4.51 -8.71
CA ASN A 7 15.59 5.00 -8.40
C ASN A 7 15.51 6.45 -7.91
N CYS A 8 14.71 6.66 -6.87
CA CYS A 8 14.43 7.94 -6.25
C CYS A 8 14.07 7.72 -4.77
N GLU A 9 13.97 8.80 -4.00
CA GLU A 9 13.40 8.75 -2.65
C GLU A 9 11.93 8.28 -2.72
N ILE A 10 11.50 7.48 -1.74
CA ILE A 10 10.13 6.97 -1.71
C ILE A 10 9.18 8.17 -1.55
N PRO A 11 8.22 8.38 -2.47
CA PRO A 11 7.24 9.45 -2.35
C PRO A 11 6.34 9.27 -1.12
N HIS A 12 5.74 10.35 -0.62
CA HIS A 12 4.80 10.27 0.50
C HIS A 12 3.46 9.62 0.14
N GLU A 13 3.14 9.49 -1.14
CA GLU A 13 1.89 8.92 -1.65
C GLU A 13 2.09 8.15 -2.97
N GLY A 14 1.07 7.39 -3.37
CA GLY A 14 1.04 6.68 -4.64
C GLY A 14 1.67 5.29 -4.59
N PRO A 15 1.75 4.60 -5.74
CA PRO A 15 1.96 3.15 -5.78
C PRO A 15 3.32 2.72 -5.23
N PHE A 16 4.36 3.55 -5.31
CA PHE A 16 5.64 3.21 -4.70
C PHE A 16 5.56 3.29 -3.17
N CYS A 17 4.88 4.30 -2.61
CA CYS A 17 4.60 4.40 -1.18
C CYS A 17 3.76 3.21 -0.70
N ASP A 18 2.66 2.92 -1.40
CA ASP A 18 1.73 1.85 -1.04
C ASP A 18 2.43 0.48 -1.00
N LEU A 19 3.33 0.20 -1.93
CA LEU A 19 4.10 -1.05 -1.96
C LEU A 19 5.07 -1.19 -0.78
N MET A 20 5.57 -0.08 -0.23
CA MET A 20 6.58 -0.09 0.84
C MET A 20 5.97 0.01 2.24
N TRP A 21 4.77 0.58 2.35
CA TRP A 21 4.18 0.96 3.65
C TRP A 21 2.80 0.37 3.94
N SER A 22 2.22 -0.42 3.02
CA SER A 22 0.94 -1.11 3.27
C SER A 22 1.14 -2.43 4.03
N ASP A 23 0.18 -2.77 4.89
CA ASP A 23 0.18 -3.98 5.72
C ASP A 23 -1.13 -4.77 5.55
N PRO A 24 -1.10 -6.11 5.69
CA PRO A 24 -2.33 -6.89 5.82
C PRO A 24 -3.03 -6.60 7.15
N GLU A 25 -4.35 -6.65 7.16
CA GLU A 25 -5.17 -6.50 8.37
C GLU A 25 -6.42 -7.40 8.30
N GLU A 26 -6.99 -7.76 9.46
CA GLU A 26 -8.24 -8.51 9.60
C GLU A 26 -9.48 -7.64 9.26
N ILE A 27 -9.49 -7.09 8.05
CA ILE A 27 -10.60 -6.36 7.43
C ILE A 27 -10.97 -7.01 6.09
N GLU A 28 -12.11 -6.64 5.52
CA GLU A 28 -12.49 -7.16 4.20
C GLU A 28 -11.79 -6.41 3.07
N THR A 29 -11.72 -5.07 3.15
CA THR A 29 -11.32 -4.20 2.04
C THR A 29 -10.11 -3.34 2.39
N TRP A 30 -10.08 -2.07 1.99
CA TRP A 30 -8.99 -1.12 2.24
C TRP A 30 -9.32 -0.23 3.44
N ALA A 31 -8.32 0.10 4.25
CA ALA A 31 -8.42 1.13 5.30
C ALA A 31 -7.15 1.97 5.39
N VAL A 32 -7.26 3.18 5.96
CA VAL A 32 -6.12 4.08 6.12
C VAL A 32 -5.14 3.49 7.13
N SER A 33 -3.85 3.46 6.77
CA SER A 33 -2.80 2.96 7.65
C SER A 33 -2.58 3.90 8.85
N PRO A 34 -2.49 3.36 10.09
CA PRO A 34 -2.14 4.15 11.27
C PRO A 34 -0.68 4.64 11.23
N ARG A 35 0.14 4.16 10.28
CA ARG A 35 1.51 4.65 10.06
C ARG A 35 1.57 6.03 9.41
N GLY A 36 0.44 6.53 8.89
CA GLY A 36 0.37 7.78 8.14
C GLY A 36 0.87 7.67 6.69
N ALA A 37 1.13 6.45 6.19
CA ALA A 37 1.52 6.15 4.81
C ALA A 37 1.05 4.74 4.43
N GLY A 38 0.73 4.52 3.15
CA GLY A 38 0.17 3.26 2.65
C GLY A 38 -1.23 2.94 3.18
N TRP A 39 -1.64 1.68 3.01
CA TRP A 39 -2.98 1.18 3.34
C TRP A 39 -2.93 -0.09 4.18
N LEU A 40 -3.98 -0.32 4.95
CA LEU A 40 -4.31 -1.66 5.43
C LEU A 40 -5.13 -2.37 4.34
N PHE A 41 -4.78 -3.63 4.04
CA PHE A 41 -5.50 -4.41 3.03
C PHE A 41 -6.00 -5.74 3.57
N GLY A 42 -7.26 -6.03 3.27
CA GLY A 42 -7.99 -7.21 3.68
C GLY A 42 -7.96 -8.38 2.70
N SER A 43 -8.61 -9.47 3.10
CA SER A 43 -8.64 -10.73 2.34
C SER A 43 -9.31 -10.61 0.96
N ARG A 44 -10.26 -9.69 0.79
CA ARG A 44 -10.90 -9.47 -0.51
C ARG A 44 -9.91 -8.82 -1.48
N VAL A 45 -9.13 -7.85 -1.00
CA VAL A 45 -8.11 -7.13 -1.80
C VAL A 45 -7.06 -8.09 -2.35
N THR A 46 -6.64 -9.08 -1.55
CA THR A 46 -5.65 -10.07 -1.99
C THR A 46 -6.21 -11.14 -2.94
N SER A 47 -7.52 -11.22 -3.07
CA SER A 47 -8.24 -12.20 -3.89
C SER A 47 -8.87 -11.58 -5.15
N GLU A 48 -8.64 -10.29 -5.41
CA GLU A 48 -9.11 -9.57 -6.61
C GLU A 48 -8.29 -9.88 -7.87
#